data_AF-F2BDJ0-F1
#
_entry.id   AF-F2BDJ0-F1
#
_cell.length_a   1.000
_cell.length_b   1.000
_cell.length_c   1.000
_cell.angle_alpha   90.00
_cell.angle_beta   90.00
_cell.angle_gamma   90.00
#
_symmetry.space_group_name_H-M   'P 1'
#
loop_
_entity.id
_entity.type
_entity.pdbx_description
1 polymer ?
#
loop_
_entity_poly.entity_id
_entity_poly.type
_entity_poly.pdbx_seq_one_letter_code
_entity_poly.pdbx_strand_id
1 'polypeptide(L)'
;MNHEVLKTAEELLDNLEVDKALPLVQSLAGAGVTEAYGMLAYIYDYKHQNFGSPDEQTVAAAYGNYYAALEQDFRRGNLRAGMKLAGALRFHAANHIAKDDQKALLIYQQCAAEGWDEAAITLAEIYKTGDLGVEADFGRCISLLASAAEKGNAQAMHELGILLLPNHRSRALDWIAKAAQKGYWQSVEYIRSARQG
;
A
#
# COMPACT_ATOMS: atom_id res chain seq x y z
N MET A 1 -20.60 -17.28 -0.94
CA MET A 1 -19.81 -18.49 -0.63
C MET A 1 -18.32 -18.15 -0.47
N ASN A 2 -17.60 -17.69 -1.50
CA ASN A 2 -16.14 -17.43 -1.38
C ASN A 2 -15.77 -16.37 -0.32
N HIS A 3 -16.60 -15.34 -0.13
CA HIS A 3 -16.32 -14.29 0.87
C HIS A 3 -16.34 -14.80 2.32
N GLU A 4 -17.27 -15.70 2.67
CA GLU A 4 -17.33 -16.28 4.03
C GLU A 4 -16.15 -17.21 4.28
N VAL A 5 -15.82 -18.05 3.29
CA VAL A 5 -14.67 -18.96 3.36
C VAL A 5 -13.35 -18.17 3.46
N LEU A 6 -13.23 -17.05 2.75
CA LEU A 6 -12.07 -16.17 2.83
C LEU A 6 -11.92 -15.59 4.24
N LYS A 7 -13.00 -15.07 4.82
CA LYS A 7 -12.98 -14.53 6.19
C LYS A 7 -12.60 -15.60 7.22
N THR A 8 -13.15 -16.80 7.09
CA THR A 8 -12.77 -17.91 7.98
C THR A 8 -11.29 -18.28 7.81
N ALA A 9 -10.76 -18.27 6.59
CA ALA A 9 -9.34 -18.49 6.36
C ALA A 9 -8.46 -17.40 7.00
N GLU A 10 -8.86 -16.12 6.91
CA GLU A 10 -8.20 -15.00 7.58
C GLU A 10 -8.17 -15.18 9.10
N GLU A 11 -9.33 -15.47 9.72
CA GLU A 11 -9.44 -15.68 11.16
C GLU A 11 -8.55 -16.84 11.65
N LEU A 12 -8.45 -17.93 10.87
CA LEU A 12 -7.54 -19.05 11.19
C LEU A 12 -6.07 -18.64 11.10
N LEU A 13 -5.69 -17.81 10.12
CA LEU A 13 -4.32 -17.32 9.98
C LEU A 13 -3.94 -16.34 11.09
N ASP A 14 -4.86 -15.48 11.51
CA ASP A 14 -4.67 -14.57 12.65
C ASP A 14 -4.41 -15.36 13.95
N ASN A 15 -5.02 -16.53 14.08
CA ASN A 15 -4.80 -17.46 15.20
C ASN A 15 -3.61 -18.43 14.98
N LEU A 16 -2.82 -18.26 13.90
CA LEU A 16 -1.71 -19.13 13.50
C LEU A 16 -2.10 -20.60 13.25
N GLU A 17 -3.38 -20.87 12.98
CA GLU A 17 -3.92 -22.20 12.67
C GLU A 17 -3.70 -22.57 11.19
N VAL A 18 -2.44 -22.49 10.73
CA VAL A 18 -2.05 -22.60 9.31
C VAL A 18 -2.50 -23.90 8.65
N ASP A 19 -2.50 -25.01 9.38
CA ASP A 19 -2.90 -26.32 8.84
C ASP A 19 -4.41 -26.41 8.57
N LYS A 20 -5.21 -25.70 9.36
CA LYS A 20 -6.67 -25.60 9.15
C LYS A 20 -7.00 -24.63 8.03
N ALA A 21 -6.24 -23.53 7.92
CA ALA A 21 -6.42 -22.54 6.87
C ALA A 21 -6.05 -23.07 5.48
N LEU A 22 -4.99 -23.88 5.38
CA LEU A 22 -4.43 -24.35 4.12
C LEU A 22 -5.46 -24.93 3.12
N PRO A 23 -6.31 -25.91 3.46
CA PRO A 23 -7.26 -26.47 2.49
C PRO A 23 -8.31 -25.44 2.02
N LEU A 24 -8.72 -24.50 2.89
CA LEU A 24 -9.65 -23.43 2.53
C LEU A 24 -9.00 -22.47 1.53
N VAL A 25 -7.76 -22.07 1.83
CA VAL A 25 -6.97 -21.17 0.99
C VAL A 25 -6.65 -21.81 -0.37
N GLN A 26 -6.31 -23.10 -0.41
CA GLN A 26 -6.11 -23.84 -1.66
C GLN A 26 -7.37 -23.90 -2.52
N SER A 27 -8.52 -24.14 -1.90
CA SER A 27 -9.81 -24.14 -2.59
C SER A 27 -10.13 -22.76 -3.20
N LEU A 28 -9.92 -21.69 -2.43
CA LEU A 28 -10.13 -20.31 -2.88
C LEU A 28 -9.16 -19.90 -3.99
N ALA A 29 -7.88 -20.28 -3.88
CA ALA A 29 -6.89 -20.05 -4.93
C ALA A 29 -7.25 -20.82 -6.21
N GLY A 30 -7.71 -22.06 -6.10
CA GLY A 30 -8.24 -22.83 -7.23
C GLY A 30 -9.47 -22.20 -7.88
N ALA A 31 -10.27 -21.44 -7.12
CA ALA A 31 -11.39 -20.66 -7.63
C ALA A 31 -10.97 -19.28 -8.21
N GLY A 32 -9.67 -18.97 -8.24
CA GLY A 32 -9.15 -17.72 -8.81
C GLY A 32 -9.30 -16.49 -7.90
N VAL A 33 -9.44 -16.67 -6.58
CA VAL A 33 -9.50 -15.56 -5.63
C VAL A 33 -8.09 -15.02 -5.36
N THR A 34 -7.82 -13.79 -5.77
CA THR A 34 -6.49 -13.15 -5.70
C THR A 34 -5.92 -13.10 -4.29
N GLU A 35 -6.74 -12.75 -3.29
CA GLU A 35 -6.36 -12.72 -1.89
C GLU A 35 -5.87 -14.08 -1.38
N ALA A 36 -6.48 -15.16 -1.87
CA ALA A 36 -6.10 -16.51 -1.47
C ALA A 36 -4.74 -16.94 -2.02
N TYR A 37 -4.31 -16.43 -3.18
CA TYR A 37 -2.94 -16.68 -3.64
C TYR A 37 -1.90 -16.05 -2.69
N GLY A 38 -2.18 -14.86 -2.17
CA GLY A 38 -1.31 -14.20 -1.18
C GLY A 38 -1.25 -14.97 0.14
N MET A 39 -2.40 -15.43 0.62
CA MET A 39 -2.48 -16.28 1.82
C MET A 39 -1.76 -17.62 1.61
N LEU A 40 -1.89 -18.24 0.43
CA LEU A 40 -1.24 -19.50 0.12
C LEU A 40 0.28 -19.37 0.13
N ALA A 41 0.78 -18.31 -0.50
CA ALA A 41 2.21 -17.99 -0.52
C ALA A 41 2.74 -17.79 0.91
N TYR A 42 2.01 -17.04 1.75
CA TYR A 42 2.34 -16.87 3.17
C TYR A 42 2.37 -18.19 3.95
N ILE A 43 1.36 -19.04 3.79
CA ILE A 43 1.31 -20.34 4.47
C ILE A 43 2.50 -21.22 4.05
N TYR A 44 2.82 -21.25 2.76
CA TYR A 44 3.96 -22.03 2.26
C TYR A 44 5.29 -21.51 2.78
N ASP A 45 5.49 -20.20 2.79
CA ASP A 45 6.69 -19.59 3.35
C ASP A 45 6.82 -19.86 4.85
N TYR A 46 5.74 -19.66 5.62
CA TYR A 46 5.71 -19.98 7.04
C TYR A 46 6.05 -21.46 7.30
N LYS A 47 5.44 -22.39 6.56
CA LYS A 47 5.69 -23.81 6.76
C LYS A 47 7.09 -24.21 6.30
N HIS A 48 7.64 -23.60 5.24
CA HIS A 48 9.01 -23.80 4.81
C HIS A 48 10.00 -23.37 5.90
N GLN A 49 9.83 -22.16 6.46
CA GLN A 49 10.72 -21.62 7.50
C GLN A 49 10.69 -22.44 8.80
N ASN A 50 9.53 -23.00 9.18
CA ASN A 50 9.38 -23.72 10.45
C ASN A 50 9.55 -25.24 10.34
N PHE A 51 9.22 -25.83 9.19
CA PHE A 51 9.16 -27.28 9.01
C PHE A 51 9.97 -27.79 7.80
N GLY A 52 10.59 -26.89 7.03
CA GLY A 52 11.35 -27.24 5.82
C GLY A 52 10.48 -27.75 4.66
N SER A 53 9.16 -27.55 4.72
CA SER A 53 8.21 -28.03 3.72
C SER A 53 7.07 -27.03 3.53
N PRO A 54 6.67 -26.68 2.28
CA PRO A 54 7.19 -27.21 1.02
C PRO A 54 8.60 -26.67 0.70
N ASP A 55 9.23 -27.15 -0.37
CA ASP A 55 10.54 -26.66 -0.80
C ASP A 55 10.51 -25.19 -1.25
N GLU A 56 11.67 -24.54 -1.27
CA GLU A 56 11.82 -23.13 -1.62
C GLU A 56 11.29 -22.80 -3.04
N GLN A 57 11.41 -23.74 -3.99
CA GLN A 57 10.91 -23.55 -5.35
C GLN A 57 9.37 -23.48 -5.36
N THR A 58 8.71 -24.29 -4.54
CA THR A 58 7.25 -24.26 -4.35
C THR A 58 6.80 -22.95 -3.69
N VAL A 59 7.55 -22.46 -2.70
CA VAL A 59 7.28 -21.14 -2.08
C VAL A 59 7.40 -20.03 -3.12
N ALA A 60 8.49 -20.01 -3.89
CA ALA A 60 8.71 -19.03 -4.94
C ALA A 60 7.62 -19.08 -6.02
N ALA A 61 7.18 -20.28 -6.42
CA ALA A 61 6.08 -20.44 -7.38
C ALA A 61 4.75 -19.89 -6.85
N ALA A 62 4.45 -20.08 -5.56
CA ALA A 62 3.24 -19.54 -4.94
C ALA A 62 3.21 -18.01 -4.96
N TYR A 63 4.33 -17.36 -4.61
CA TYR A 63 4.45 -15.90 -4.75
C TYR A 63 4.39 -15.44 -6.21
N GLY A 64 5.01 -16.16 -7.14
CA GLY A 64 4.90 -15.87 -8.57
C GLY A 64 3.45 -15.87 -9.07
N ASN A 65 2.65 -16.86 -8.64
CA ASN A 65 1.21 -16.92 -8.94
C ASN A 65 0.44 -15.76 -8.31
N TYR A 66 0.76 -15.39 -7.06
CA TYR A 66 0.14 -14.25 -6.39
C TYR A 66 0.39 -12.93 -7.13
N TYR A 67 1.63 -12.65 -7.52
CA TYR A 67 1.95 -11.42 -8.26
C TYR A 67 1.34 -11.41 -9.66
N ALA A 68 1.27 -12.56 -10.34
CA ALA A 68 0.56 -12.69 -11.61
C ALA A 68 -0.94 -12.39 -11.47
N ALA A 69 -1.58 -12.88 -10.40
CA ALA A 69 -2.98 -12.58 -10.10
C ALA A 69 -3.20 -11.09 -9.80
N LEU A 70 -2.32 -10.46 -9.00
CA LEU A 70 -2.36 -9.01 -8.76
C LEU A 70 -2.22 -8.20 -10.04
N GLU A 71 -1.30 -8.60 -10.93
CA GLU A 71 -1.11 -7.92 -12.21
C GLU A 71 -2.34 -8.08 -13.12
N GLN A 72 -2.95 -9.26 -13.15
CA GLN A 72 -4.19 -9.48 -13.91
C GLN A 72 -5.34 -8.63 -13.37
N ASP A 73 -5.51 -8.55 -12.06
CA ASP A 73 -6.56 -7.74 -11.45
C ASP A 73 -6.31 -6.25 -11.63
N PHE A 74 -5.06 -5.81 -11.53
CA PHE A 74 -4.70 -4.43 -11.83
C PHE A 74 -5.02 -4.07 -13.29
N ARG A 75 -4.72 -4.96 -14.25
CA ARG A 75 -5.12 -4.80 -15.66
C ARG A 75 -6.63 -4.72 -15.86
N ARG A 76 -7.42 -5.26 -14.93
CA ARG A 76 -8.89 -5.17 -14.91
C ARG A 76 -9.40 -3.90 -14.20
N GLY A 77 -8.52 -3.01 -13.76
CA GLY A 77 -8.86 -1.77 -13.07
C GLY A 77 -8.93 -1.89 -11.54
N ASN A 78 -8.46 -2.99 -10.94
CA ASN A 78 -8.39 -3.11 -9.49
C ASN A 78 -7.19 -2.33 -8.93
N LEU A 79 -7.43 -1.07 -8.57
CA LEU A 79 -6.41 -0.17 -8.01
C LEU A 79 -5.79 -0.69 -6.71
N ARG A 80 -6.56 -1.41 -5.88
CA ARG A 80 -6.04 -2.04 -4.66
C ARG A 80 -5.00 -3.11 -4.98
N ALA A 81 -5.24 -3.91 -6.02
CA ALA A 81 -4.26 -4.88 -6.52
C ALA A 81 -3.01 -4.18 -7.06
N GLY A 82 -3.19 -3.07 -7.79
CA GLY A 82 -2.09 -2.20 -8.24
C GLY A 82 -1.24 -1.69 -7.08
N MET A 83 -1.86 -1.17 -6.02
CA MET A 83 -1.14 -0.69 -4.83
C MET A 83 -0.33 -1.79 -4.14
N LYS A 84 -0.90 -3.00 -4.01
CA LYS A 84 -0.18 -4.16 -3.45
C LYS A 84 1.02 -4.55 -4.33
N LEU A 85 0.83 -4.58 -5.65
CA LEU A 85 1.88 -4.91 -6.61
C LEU A 85 3.00 -3.87 -6.60
N ALA A 86 2.68 -2.58 -6.63
CA ALA A 86 3.66 -1.50 -6.58
C ALA A 86 4.49 -1.54 -5.29
N GLY A 87 3.85 -1.78 -4.14
CA GLY A 87 4.54 -1.97 -2.87
C GLY A 87 5.51 -3.16 -2.89
N ALA A 88 5.08 -4.29 -3.44
CA ALA A 88 5.93 -5.47 -3.57
C ALA A 88 7.15 -5.23 -4.47
N LEU A 89 6.95 -4.55 -5.61
CA LEU A 89 8.02 -4.18 -6.54
C LEU A 89 8.99 -3.13 -5.96
N ARG A 90 8.51 -2.23 -5.09
CA ARG A 90 9.33 -1.20 -4.42
C ARG A 90 10.18 -1.78 -3.28
N PHE A 91 9.60 -2.61 -2.42
CA PHE A 91 10.25 -3.07 -1.18
C PHE A 91 10.81 -4.50 -1.25
N HIS A 92 10.72 -5.16 -2.41
CA HIS A 92 11.19 -6.54 -2.58
C HIS A 92 10.52 -7.49 -1.58
N ALA A 93 9.18 -7.58 -1.66
CA ALA A 93 8.39 -8.36 -0.70
C ALA A 93 8.83 -9.84 -0.69
N ALA A 94 9.37 -10.27 0.45
CA ALA A 94 9.72 -11.64 0.80
C ALA A 94 10.65 -12.40 -0.15
N ASN A 95 11.56 -11.73 -0.88
CA ASN A 95 12.54 -12.40 -1.76
C ASN A 95 12.00 -13.19 -2.96
N HIS A 96 10.71 -13.06 -3.28
CA HIS A 96 10.10 -13.84 -4.37
C HIS A 96 9.63 -13.00 -5.56
N ILE A 97 9.88 -11.69 -5.53
CA ILE A 97 9.77 -10.81 -6.70
C ILE A 97 10.94 -9.83 -6.73
N ALA A 98 11.61 -9.73 -7.88
CA ALA A 98 12.69 -8.78 -8.06
C ALA A 98 12.18 -7.35 -7.94
N LYS A 99 12.99 -6.48 -7.33
CA LYS A 99 12.69 -5.06 -7.25
C LYS A 99 12.61 -4.48 -8.66
N ASP A 100 11.56 -3.71 -8.93
CA ASP A 100 11.39 -2.99 -10.19
C ASP A 100 10.83 -1.61 -9.89
N ASP A 101 11.74 -0.67 -9.62
CA ASP A 101 11.40 0.69 -9.23
C ASP A 101 10.63 1.42 -10.33
N GLN A 102 10.95 1.16 -11.60
CA GLN A 102 10.30 1.79 -12.73
C GLN A 102 8.86 1.30 -12.87
N LYS A 103 8.63 -0.02 -12.79
CA LYS A 103 7.28 -0.59 -12.82
C LYS A 103 6.47 -0.16 -11.61
N ALA A 104 7.06 -0.11 -10.42
CA ALA A 104 6.40 0.39 -9.21
C ALA A 104 5.94 1.84 -9.38
N LEU A 105 6.83 2.72 -9.86
CA LEU A 105 6.53 4.13 -10.12
C LEU A 105 5.37 4.29 -11.12
N LEU A 106 5.39 3.55 -12.22
CA LEU A 106 4.33 3.61 -13.24
C LEU A 106 2.97 3.20 -12.66
N ILE A 107 2.94 2.15 -11.83
CA ILE A 107 1.71 1.71 -11.17
C ILE A 107 1.21 2.78 -10.19
N TYR A 108 2.09 3.39 -9.38
CA TYR A 108 1.70 4.49 -8.48
C TYR A 108 1.15 5.69 -9.26
N GLN A 109 1.77 6.06 -10.38
CA GLN A 109 1.29 7.13 -11.26
C GLN A 109 -0.10 6.82 -11.81
N GLN A 110 -0.32 5.59 -12.28
CA GLN A 110 -1.63 5.18 -12.80
C GLN A 110 -2.69 5.18 -11.70
N CYS A 111 -2.43 4.57 -10.54
CA CYS A 111 -3.38 4.57 -9.42
C CYS A 111 -3.73 5.98 -8.95
N ALA A 112 -2.73 6.88 -8.87
CA ALA A 112 -2.96 8.28 -8.50
C ALA A 112 -3.82 9.02 -9.55
N ALA A 113 -3.56 8.78 -10.84
CA ALA A 113 -4.33 9.37 -11.94
C ALA A 113 -5.79 8.89 -11.95
N GLU A 114 -6.04 7.64 -11.58
CA GLU A 114 -7.38 7.07 -11.42
C GLU A 114 -8.07 7.49 -10.09
N GLY A 115 -7.40 8.30 -9.27
CA GLY A 115 -7.99 8.91 -8.07
C GLY A 115 -7.80 8.12 -6.78
N TRP A 116 -6.88 7.16 -6.74
CA TRP A 116 -6.51 6.47 -5.51
C TRP A 116 -5.66 7.39 -4.61
N ASP A 117 -6.25 7.90 -3.54
CA ASP A 117 -5.63 8.92 -2.67
C ASP A 117 -4.32 8.46 -2.05
N GLU A 118 -4.22 7.22 -1.55
CA GLU A 118 -2.98 6.71 -0.96
C GLU A 118 -1.85 6.61 -2.00
N ALA A 119 -2.18 6.44 -3.28
CA ALA A 119 -1.21 6.40 -4.37
C ALA A 119 -0.70 7.82 -4.66
N ALA A 120 -1.59 8.81 -4.65
CA ALA A 120 -1.21 10.21 -4.80
C ALA A 120 -0.28 10.67 -3.67
N ILE A 121 -0.57 10.29 -2.42
CA ILE A 121 0.28 10.59 -1.26
C ILE A 121 1.64 9.89 -1.38
N THR A 122 1.64 8.60 -1.72
CA THR A 122 2.88 7.83 -1.91
C THR A 122 3.74 8.40 -3.04
N LEU A 123 3.12 8.78 -4.16
CA LEU A 123 3.79 9.38 -5.29
C LEU A 123 4.34 10.77 -4.95
N ALA A 124 3.63 11.55 -4.15
CA ALA A 124 4.12 12.83 -3.64
C ALA A 124 5.35 12.64 -2.75
N GLU A 125 5.36 11.61 -1.90
CA GLU A 125 6.54 11.24 -1.11
C GLU A 125 7.71 10.84 -1.99
N ILE A 126 7.48 10.01 -3.02
CA ILE A 126 8.51 9.62 -3.99
C ILE A 126 9.13 10.85 -4.67
N TYR A 127 8.31 11.82 -5.10
CA TYR A 127 8.83 13.07 -5.66
C TYR A 127 9.47 13.97 -4.60
N LYS A 128 9.10 13.88 -3.32
CA LYS A 128 9.76 14.61 -2.25
C LYS A 128 11.18 14.10 -2.02
N THR A 129 11.38 12.79 -2.05
CA THR A 129 12.66 12.13 -1.73
C THR A 129 13.55 11.89 -2.94
N GLY A 130 12.98 11.78 -4.13
CA GLY A 130 13.71 11.30 -5.31
C GLY A 130 13.92 9.78 -5.31
N ASP A 131 13.00 9.04 -4.68
CA ASP A 131 13.05 7.57 -4.67
C ASP A 131 12.64 6.97 -6.03
N LEU A 132 12.81 5.65 -6.20
CA LEU A 132 12.43 4.92 -7.42
C LEU A 132 13.09 5.43 -8.71
N GLY A 133 14.27 6.05 -8.59
CA GLY A 133 15.06 6.51 -9.73
C GLY A 133 14.54 7.79 -10.38
N VAL A 134 13.66 8.56 -9.71
CA VAL A 134 13.30 9.92 -10.15
C VAL A 134 14.07 10.98 -9.39
N GLU A 135 14.24 12.16 -9.98
CA GLU A 135 14.76 13.31 -9.25
C GLU A 135 13.71 13.86 -8.30
N ALA A 136 14.16 14.39 -7.17
CA ALA A 136 13.30 15.10 -6.24
C ALA A 136 12.66 16.31 -6.93
N ASP A 137 11.34 16.38 -6.88
CA ASP A 137 10.50 17.40 -7.49
C ASP A 137 9.42 17.85 -6.51
N PHE A 138 9.76 18.88 -5.73
CA PHE A 138 8.84 19.48 -4.78
C PHE A 138 7.60 20.10 -5.45
N GLY A 139 7.71 20.54 -6.71
CA GLY A 139 6.57 21.08 -7.46
C GLY A 139 5.51 20.00 -7.72
N ARG A 140 5.93 18.84 -8.22
CA ARG A 140 5.04 17.67 -8.40
C ARG A 140 4.51 17.14 -7.08
N CYS A 141 5.34 17.10 -6.03
CA CYS A 141 4.90 16.74 -4.69
C CYS A 141 3.78 17.66 -4.18
N ILE A 142 3.98 18.98 -4.23
CA ILE A 142 2.95 19.97 -3.83
C ILE A 142 1.68 19.80 -4.65
N SER A 143 1.80 19.62 -5.98
CA SER A 143 0.63 19.48 -6.86
C SER A 143 -0.21 18.24 -6.53
N LEU A 144 0.43 17.10 -6.28
CA LEU A 144 -0.26 15.86 -5.91
C LEU A 144 -0.95 15.99 -4.54
N LEU A 145 -0.24 16.52 -3.54
CA LEU A 145 -0.81 16.74 -2.21
C LEU A 145 -1.93 17.77 -2.23
N ALA A 146 -1.82 18.85 -3.02
CA ALA A 146 -2.87 19.84 -3.19
C ALA A 146 -4.14 19.23 -3.79
N SER A 147 -3.99 18.43 -4.86
CA SER A 147 -5.12 17.74 -5.48
C SER A 147 -5.85 16.80 -4.50
N ALA A 148 -5.11 15.98 -3.74
CA ALA A 148 -5.70 15.09 -2.74
C ALA A 148 -6.30 15.87 -1.55
N ALA A 149 -5.64 16.95 -1.10
CA ALA A 149 -6.15 17.81 -0.04
C ALA A 149 -7.46 18.53 -0.44
N GLU A 150 -7.56 19.00 -1.68
CA GLU A 150 -8.78 19.61 -2.22
C GLU A 150 -9.96 18.63 -2.30
N LYS A 151 -9.68 17.34 -2.54
CA LYS A 151 -10.67 16.25 -2.45
C LYS A 151 -11.07 15.87 -1.02
N GLY A 152 -10.46 16.51 -0.01
CA GLY A 152 -10.82 16.32 1.38
C GLY A 152 -9.97 15.32 2.15
N ASN A 153 -8.87 14.82 1.56
CA ASN A 153 -7.96 13.87 2.21
C ASN A 153 -7.18 14.55 3.34
N ALA A 154 -7.41 14.12 4.59
CA ALA A 154 -6.84 14.78 5.77
C ALA A 154 -5.32 14.58 5.91
N GLN A 155 -4.79 13.43 5.46
CA GLN A 155 -3.35 13.18 5.42
C GLN A 155 -2.67 14.10 4.41
N ALA A 156 -3.22 14.20 3.19
CA ALA A 156 -2.68 15.10 2.18
C ALA A 156 -2.69 16.57 2.62
N MET A 157 -3.75 17.01 3.31
CA MET A 157 -3.80 18.34 3.94
C MET A 157 -2.68 18.54 4.96
N HIS A 158 -2.42 17.55 5.82
CA HIS A 158 -1.33 17.63 6.80
C HIS A 158 0.03 17.73 6.10
N GLU A 159 0.32 16.80 5.19
CA GLU A 159 1.59 16.75 4.45
C GLU A 159 1.84 18.04 3.65
N LEU A 160 0.82 18.56 2.97
CA LEU A 160 0.89 19.84 2.27
C LEU A 160 1.17 20.99 3.24
N GLY A 161 0.51 20.98 4.39
CA GLY A 161 0.75 21.94 5.46
C GLY A 161 2.20 21.94 5.91
N ILE A 162 2.74 20.77 6.26
CA ILE A 162 4.14 20.61 6.68
C ILE A 162 5.10 21.10 5.59
N LEU A 163 4.84 20.75 4.34
CA LEU A 163 5.67 21.12 3.20
C LEU A 163 5.71 22.64 2.96
N LEU A 164 4.59 23.33 3.20
CA LEU A 164 4.46 24.76 3.02
C LEU A 164 4.95 25.59 4.22
N LEU A 165 5.16 24.98 5.40
CA LEU A 165 5.54 25.71 6.62
C LEU A 165 6.75 26.65 6.46
N PRO A 166 7.86 26.25 5.79
CA PRO A 166 9.05 27.10 5.70
C PRO A 166 8.83 28.39 4.90
N ASN A 167 8.01 28.34 3.85
CA ASN A 167 7.90 29.41 2.85
C ASN A 167 6.54 30.12 2.88
N HIS A 168 5.50 29.46 3.38
CA HIS A 168 4.10 29.91 3.29
C HIS A 168 3.31 29.60 4.57
N ARG A 169 3.84 30.06 5.72
CA ARG A 169 3.30 29.75 7.06
C ARG A 169 1.79 29.92 7.21
N SER A 170 1.20 31.01 6.71
CA SER A 170 -0.27 31.21 6.82
C SER A 170 -1.05 30.09 6.13
N ARG A 171 -0.71 29.82 4.85
CA ARG A 171 -1.36 28.77 4.06
C ARG A 171 -1.11 27.38 4.66
N ALA A 172 0.10 27.15 5.19
CA ALA A 172 0.44 25.92 5.87
C ALA A 172 -0.46 25.66 7.08
N LEU A 173 -0.62 26.67 7.95
CA LEU A 173 -1.48 26.57 9.12
C LEU A 173 -2.95 26.38 8.75
N ASP A 174 -3.42 26.99 7.66
CA ASP A 174 -4.79 26.76 7.16
C ASP A 174 -5.01 25.29 6.78
N TRP A 175 -4.05 24.68 6.09
CA TRP A 175 -4.13 23.26 5.72
C TRP A 175 -4.03 22.33 6.92
N ILE A 176 -3.11 22.60 7.86
CA ILE A 176 -2.99 21.83 9.12
C ILE A 176 -4.30 21.97 9.93
N ALA A 177 -4.90 23.15 10.01
CA ALA A 177 -6.18 23.36 10.67
C ALA A 177 -7.31 22.57 10.03
N LYS A 178 -7.39 22.53 8.69
CA LYS A 178 -8.38 21.70 7.97
C LYS A 178 -8.17 20.20 8.24
N ALA A 179 -6.93 19.74 8.24
CA ALA A 179 -6.59 18.35 8.58
C ALA A 179 -7.01 18.00 10.03
N ALA A 180 -6.74 18.90 10.98
CA ALA A 180 -7.12 18.73 12.38
C ALA A 180 -8.65 18.70 12.58
N GLN A 181 -9.40 19.54 11.86
CA GLN A 181 -10.87 19.54 11.87
C GLN A 181 -11.45 18.20 11.37
N LYS A 182 -10.75 17.52 10.46
CA LYS A 182 -11.08 16.17 9.99
C LYS A 182 -10.58 15.06 10.93
N GLY A 183 -10.05 15.39 12.09
CA GLY A 183 -9.59 14.44 13.09
C GLY A 183 -8.20 13.84 12.81
N TYR A 184 -7.41 14.42 11.90
CA TYR A 184 -6.06 13.92 11.67
C TYR A 184 -5.17 14.22 12.87
N TRP A 185 -4.86 13.17 13.64
CA TRP A 185 -4.20 13.26 14.94
C TRP A 185 -2.93 14.10 14.94
N GLN A 186 -2.03 13.90 13.98
CA GLN A 186 -0.77 14.66 13.92
C GLN A 186 -1.01 16.17 13.76
N SER A 187 -2.06 16.57 13.05
CA SER A 187 -2.44 17.98 12.92
C SER A 187 -3.10 18.52 14.19
N VAL A 188 -3.91 17.71 14.87
CA VAL A 188 -4.50 18.08 16.18
C VAL A 188 -3.40 18.33 17.20
N GLU A 189 -2.41 17.43 17.28
CA GLU A 189 -1.27 17.57 18.18
C GLU A 189 -0.40 18.78 17.82
N TYR A 190 -0.14 19.01 16.53
CA TYR A 190 0.61 20.17 16.08
C TYR A 190 -0.03 21.49 16.55
N ILE A 191 -1.35 21.62 16.43
CA ILE A 191 -2.07 22.83 16.87
C ILE A 191 -2.07 22.93 18.41
N ARG A 192 -2.17 21.80 19.12
CA ARG A 192 -2.15 21.79 20.58
C ARG A 192 -0.80 22.25 21.11
N SER A 193 0.30 21.72 20.57
CA SER A 193 1.66 22.09 20.99
C SER A 193 1.97 23.56 20.66
N ALA A 194 1.56 24.04 19.49
CA ALA A 194 1.76 25.44 19.08
C ALA A 194 0.98 26.47 19.93
N ARG A 195 0.00 26.05 20.73
CA ARG A 195 -0.76 26.92 21.66
C ARG A 195 -0.18 26.94 23.08
N GLN A 196 0.69 25.99 23.41
CA GLN A 196 1.25 25.82 24.76
C GLN A 196 2.68 26.36 24.91
N GLY A 197 3.32 26.74 23.81
CA GLY A 197 4.64 27.42 23.78
C GLY A 197 4.52 28.87 23.35
#